data_AF-A0A967GRD1-F1
#
_entry.id   AF-A0A967GRD1-F1
#
_cell.length_a   1.000
_cell.length_b   1.000
_cell.length_c   1.000
_cell.angle_alpha   90.00
_cell.angle_beta   90.00
_cell.angle_gamma   90.00
#
_symmetry.space_group_name_H-M   'P 1'
#
loop_
_entity.id
_entity.type
_entity.pdbx_description
1 polymer ?
#
loop_
_entity_poly.entity_id
_entity_poly.type
_entity_poly.pdbx_seq_one_letter_code
_entity_poly.pdbx_strand_id
1 'polypeptide(L)' 'HSYFAPQAEYVVKEGHRAVSVDLRGHGDSDKPEGAYPIEQFADDTAFVIEQLGLDRPIAVGHSMGGVTVLSLAARHPDL' A
#
# COMPACT_ATOMS: atom_id res chain seq x y z
N HIS A 1 -15.07 -6.84 0.71
CA HIS A 1 -14.53 -7.38 -0.55
C HIS A 1 -13.37 -6.49 -0.96
N SER A 2 -12.12 -6.92 -0.80
CA SER A 2 -10.98 -6.11 -1.23
C SER A 2 -10.81 -6.25 -2.74
N TYR A 3 -10.48 -5.15 -3.43
CA TYR A 3 -10.30 -5.11 -4.88
C TYR A 3 -9.26 -6.13 -5.37
N PHE A 4 -8.25 -6.40 -4.55
CA PHE A 4 -7.16 -7.32 -4.85
C PHE A 4 -7.37 -8.75 -4.33
N ALA A 5 -8.56 -9.12 -3.82
CA ALA A 5 -8.76 -10.43 -3.19
C ALA A 5 -8.32 -11.61 -4.08
N PRO A 6 -8.69 -11.68 -5.38
CA PRO A 6 -8.24 -12.77 -6.25
C PRO A 6 -6.72 -12.81 -6.44
N GLN A 7 -6.07 -11.65 -6.55
CA GLN A 7 -4.61 -11.55 -6.71
C GLN A 7 -3.88 -11.93 -5.42
N ALA A 8 -4.39 -11.49 -4.26
CA ALA A 8 -3.85 -11.83 -2.96
C ALA A 8 -3.95 -13.34 -2.70
N GLU A 9 -5.10 -13.95 -2.96
CA GLU A 9 -5.29 -15.40 -2.85
C GLU A 9 -4.33 -16.17 -3.75
N TYR A 10 -4.14 -15.72 -5.00
CA TYR A 10 -3.20 -16.33 -5.93
C TYR A 10 -1.76 -16.29 -5.42
N VAL A 11 -1.24 -15.12 -5.03
CA VAL A 11 0.17 -15.03 -4.60
C VAL A 11 0.42 -15.75 -3.28
N VAL A 12 -0.57 -15.80 -2.38
CA VAL A 12 -0.49 -16.60 -1.16
C VAL A 12 -0.40 -18.09 -1.48
N LYS A 13 -1.19 -18.56 -2.45
CA LYS A 13 -1.12 -19.95 -2.92
C LYS A 13 0.25 -20.30 -3.51
N GLU A 14 0.89 -19.35 -4.19
CA GLU A 14 2.25 -19.50 -4.73
C GLU A 14 3.36 -19.34 -3.66
N GLY A 15 3.00 -19.19 -2.38
CA GLY A 15 3.94 -19.17 -1.26
C GLY A 15 4.46 -17.78 -0.89
N HIS A 16 3.87 -16.70 -1.41
CA HIS A 16 4.19 -15.34 -1.03
C HIS A 16 3.34 -14.86 0.16
N ARG A 17 3.84 -13.87 0.89
CA ARG A 17 3.04 -13.11 1.87
C ARG A 17 2.37 -11.94 1.15
N ALA A 18 1.04 -11.86 1.24
CA ALA A 18 0.28 -10.69 0.76
C ALA A 18 -0.09 -9.77 1.93
N VAL A 19 0.09 -8.46 1.74
CA VAL A 19 -0.41 -7.41 2.63
C VAL A 19 -1.23 -6.45 1.79
N SER A 20 -2.48 -6.22 2.17
CA SER A 20 -3.35 -5.22 1.53
C SER A 20 -3.65 -4.13 2.54
N VAL A 21 -3.50 -2.87 2.12
CA VAL A 21 -3.65 -1.70 2.99
C VAL A 21 -4.81 -0.86 2.48
N ASP A 22 -5.78 -0.61 3.36
CA ASP A 22 -6.75 0.45 3.13
C ASP A 22 -6.07 1.79 3.42
N LEU A 23 -5.93 2.63 2.40
CA LEU A 23 -5.34 3.97 2.56
C LEU A 23 -6.22 4.83 3.46
N ARG A 24 -5.64 5.82 4.14
CA ARG A 24 -6.42 6.83 4.88
C ARG A 24 -7.57 7.37 4.00
N GLY A 25 -8.72 7.62 4.60
CA GLY A 25 -9.92 8.02 3.85
C GLY A 25 -10.68 6.88 3.16
N HIS A 26 -10.16 5.65 3.18
CA HIS A 26 -10.74 4.49 2.47
C HIS A 26 -10.93 3.29 3.39
N GLY A 27 -11.84 2.38 2.98
CA GLY A 27 -12.05 1.08 3.63
C GLY A 27 -12.22 1.18 5.14
N ASP A 28 -11.49 0.35 5.88
CA ASP A 28 -11.53 0.29 7.34
C ASP A 28 -10.55 1.26 8.04
N SER A 29 -9.71 1.96 7.26
CA SER A 29 -8.82 2.99 7.81
C SER A 29 -9.57 4.26 8.21
N ASP A 30 -8.95 5.03 9.11
CA ASP A 30 -9.47 6.32 9.56
C ASP A 30 -9.65 7.30 8.41
N LYS A 31 -10.62 8.21 8.58
CA LYS A 31 -11.06 9.16 7.54
C LYS A 31 -10.98 10.59 8.10
N PRO A 32 -9.77 11.07 8.45
CA PRO A 32 -9.60 12.41 9.00
C PRO A 32 -10.04 13.48 7.99
N GLU A 33 -10.49 14.63 8.50
CA GLU A 33 -10.78 15.76 7.62
C GLU A 33 -9.48 16.32 7.00
N GLY A 34 -9.60 16.87 5.79
CA GLY A 34 -8.51 17.54 5.09
C GLY A 34 -8.21 16.95 3.71
N ALA A 35 -7.07 17.37 3.16
CA ALA A 35 -6.62 16.93 1.86
C ALA A 35 -5.94 15.55 1.91
N TYR A 36 -6.04 14.82 0.80
CA TYR A 36 -5.45 13.50 0.61
C TYR A 36 -4.44 13.52 -0.55
N PRO A 37 -3.28 14.20 -0.41
CA PRO A 37 -2.27 14.24 -1.47
C PRO A 37 -1.61 12.85 -1.64
N ILE A 38 -1.14 12.55 -2.85
CA ILE A 38 -0.53 11.25 -3.17
C ILE A 38 0.70 10.97 -2.31
N GLU A 39 1.48 12.01 -2.03
CA GLU A 39 2.68 11.94 -1.19
C GLU A 39 2.34 11.44 0.21
N GLN A 40 1.18 11.82 0.75
CA GLN A 40 0.75 11.35 2.05
C GLN A 40 0.36 9.86 2.02
N PHE A 41 -0.28 9.40 0.95
CA PHE A 41 -0.53 7.96 0.79
C PHE A 41 0.76 7.15 0.66
N ALA A 42 1.78 7.70 -0.01
CA ALA A 42 3.09 7.07 -0.10
C ALA A 42 3.75 6.97 1.28
N ASP A 43 3.73 8.05 2.07
CA ASP A 43 4.31 8.08 3.41
C ASP A 43 3.59 7.13 4.38
N ASP A 44 2.26 7.02 4.29
CA ASP A 44 1.50 6.03 5.06
C ASP A 44 1.86 4.60 4.68
N THR A 45 2.05 4.35 3.38
CA THR A 45 2.43 3.02 2.89
C THR A 45 3.83 2.65 3.39
N ALA A 46 4.78 3.60 3.35
CA ALA A 46 6.11 3.43 3.92
C ALA A 46 6.04 3.12 5.42
N PHE A 47 5.24 3.88 6.17
CA PHE A 47 5.02 3.63 7.59
C PHE A 47 4.51 2.21 7.86
N VAL A 48 3.55 1.71 7.08
CA VAL A 48 3.05 0.34 7.22
C VAL A 48 4.13 -0.70 6.91
N ILE A 49 4.94 -0.49 5.86
CA ILE A 49 6.07 -1.37 5.50
C ILE A 49 7.04 -1.49 6.68
N GLU A 50 7.43 -0.37 7.27
CA GLU A 50 8.35 -0.31 8.41
C GLU A 50 7.75 -0.97 9.66
N GLN A 51 6.51 -0.64 10.02
CA GLN A 51 5.85 -1.20 11.20
C GLN A 51 5.66 -2.72 11.11
N LEU A 52 5.47 -3.24 9.90
CA LEU A 52 5.36 -4.68 9.65
C LEU A 52 6.72 -5.37 9.49
N GLY A 53 7.82 -4.62 9.53
CA GLY A 53 9.18 -5.12 9.35
C GLY A 53 9.40 -5.79 8.00
N LEU A 54 8.78 -5.26 6.93
CA LEU A 54 8.92 -5.80 5.59
C LEU A 54 10.24 -5.32 4.97
N ASP A 55 11.10 -6.26 4.60
CA ASP A 55 12.36 -5.97 3.89
C ASP A 55 12.10 -5.92 2.38
N ARG A 56 12.17 -4.71 1.81
CA ARG A 56 12.08 -4.41 0.36
C ARG A 56 10.92 -5.11 -0.37
N PRO A 57 9.65 -4.89 0.04
CA PRO A 57 8.52 -5.59 -0.54
C PRO A 57 8.24 -5.17 -1.99
N ILE A 58 7.61 -6.07 -2.75
CA ILE A 58 7.07 -5.73 -4.08
C ILE A 58 5.79 -4.90 -3.87
N ALA A 59 5.83 -3.61 -4.19
CA ALA A 59 4.67 -2.73 -4.13
C ALA A 59 3.82 -2.84 -5.41
N VAL A 60 2.51 -3.05 -5.24
CA VAL A 60 1.54 -3.17 -6.35
C VAL A 60 0.43 -2.15 -6.16
N GLY A 61 0.11 -1.39 -7.22
CA GLY A 61 -0.92 -0.36 -7.18
C GLY A 61 -1.69 -0.26 -8.49
N HIS A 62 -2.99 0.05 -8.40
CA HIS A 62 -3.88 0.28 -9.54
C HIS A 62 -4.56 1.65 -9.44
N SER A 63 -4.69 2.36 -10.57
CA SER A 63 -5.24 3.72 -10.63
C SER A 63 -4.48 4.66 -9.67
N MET A 64 -5.18 5.31 -8.73
CA MET A 64 -4.56 6.12 -7.66
C MET A 64 -3.46 5.35 -6.92
N GLY A 65 -3.67 4.06 -6.62
CA GLY A 65 -2.66 3.23 -5.97
C GLY A 65 -1.39 3.06 -6.81
N GLY A 66 -1.50 3.09 -8.14
CA GLY A 66 -0.34 3.06 -9.05
C GLY A 66 0.54 4.30 -8.90
N VAL A 67 -0.09 5.48 -8.82
CA VAL A 67 0.63 6.74 -8.58
C VAL A 67 1.21 6.78 -7.17
N THR A 68 0.50 6.23 -6.17
CA THR A 68 0.99 6.08 -4.81
C THR A 68 2.27 5.24 -4.74
N VAL A 69 2.32 4.06 -5.38
CA VAL A 69 3.53 3.21 -5.32
C VAL A 69 4.71 3.80 -6.10
N LEU A 70 4.47 4.58 -7.17
CA LEU A 70 5.52 5.34 -7.85
C LEU A 70 6.08 6.44 -6.94
N SER A 71 5.19 7.17 -6.23
CA SER A 71 5.60 8.18 -5.26
C SER A 71 6.35 7.57 -4.07
N LEU A 72 5.92 6.39 -3.59
CA LEU A 72 6.62 5.61 -2.57
C LEU A 72 8.06 5.31 -3.02
N ALA A 73 8.25 4.72 -4.21
CA ALA A 73 9.58 4.40 -4.72
C ALA A 73 10.49 5.63 -4.89
N ALA A 74 9.91 6.78 -5.27
CA ALA A 74 10.67 8.02 -5.43
C ALA A 74 11.06 8.67 -4.08
N ARG A 75 10.20 8.57 -3.07
CA ARG A 75 10.37 9.21 -1.76
C ARG A 75 11.14 8.35 -0.76
N HIS A 76 10.99 7.03 -0.88
CA HIS A 76 11.55 6.03 0.03
C HIS A 76 12.34 4.96 -0.77
N PRO A 77 13.44 5.33 -1.44
CA PRO A 77 14.14 4.46 -2.40
C PRO A 77 14.84 3.24 -1.77
N ASP A 78 15.05 3.27 -0.45
CA ASP A 78 15.68 2.18 0.30
C ASP A 78 14.68 1.10 0.74
N LEU A 79 13.37 1.41 0.69
CA LEU A 79 12.28 0.46 0.89
C LEU A 79 12.01 -0.41 -0.35
#